data_AF-M4QKN2-F1
#
_entry.id   AF-M4QKN2-F1
#
_cell.length_a   1.000
_cell.length_b   1.000
_cell.length_c   1.000
_cell.angle_alpha   90.00
_cell.angle_beta   90.00
_cell.angle_gamma   90.00
#
_symmetry.space_group_name_H-M   'P 1'
#
loop_
_entity.id
_entity.type
_entity.pdbx_description
1 polymer ?
#
loop_
_entity_poly.entity_id
_entity_poly.type
_entity_poly.pdbx_seq_one_letter_code
_entity_poly.pdbx_strand_id
1 'polypeptide(L)'
;MATKKSGGSSRNGRDSAGRRLGLKENGYVQAGNILVRQRGTVYHPGYSVGMGKDHTLYAKSNGFVYFTRENVKGRVYLHVENGTQNGYVSLEESLIVKEME
;
A
#
# COMPACT_ATOMS: atom_id res chain seq x y z
N MET A 1 -64.58 3.39 11.52
CA MET A 1 -63.31 4.01 11.98
C MET A 1 -62.21 3.60 11.03
N ALA A 2 -61.57 4.55 10.36
CA ALA A 2 -60.34 4.35 9.62
C ALA A 2 -59.30 5.28 10.24
N THR A 3 -58.12 4.82 10.63
CA THR A 3 -56.87 4.94 9.86
C THR A 3 -55.75 4.95 10.92
N LYS A 4 -54.52 4.46 10.77
CA LYS A 4 -53.83 3.62 9.79
C LYS A 4 -53.04 2.59 10.63
N LYS A 5 -52.74 1.41 10.08
CA LYS A 5 -51.53 0.67 10.50
C LYS A 5 -50.37 1.65 10.34
N SER A 6 -49.67 1.98 11.42
CA SER A 6 -48.41 2.71 11.37
C SER A 6 -47.39 1.83 10.63
N GLY A 7 -47.48 1.80 9.31
CA GLY A 7 -46.51 1.21 8.42
C GLY A 7 -45.28 2.11 8.43
N GLY A 8 -44.42 1.93 9.43
CA GLY A 8 -43.09 2.50 9.41
C GLY A 8 -42.34 1.92 8.21
N SER A 9 -42.10 2.74 7.20
CA SER A 9 -41.27 2.36 6.05
C SER A 9 -39.84 2.14 6.54
N SER A 10 -39.42 0.88 6.67
CA SER A 10 -37.99 0.56 6.66
C SER A 10 -37.46 0.84 5.25
N ARG A 11 -36.70 1.93 5.09
CA ARG A 11 -35.93 2.20 3.86
C ARG A 11 -34.52 2.62 4.22
N ASN A 12 -33.77 1.69 4.80
CA ASN A 12 -32.31 1.79 4.84
C ASN A 12 -31.74 1.05 3.63
N GLY A 13 -31.68 1.76 2.50
CA GLY A 13 -31.08 1.31 1.25
C GLY A 13 -30.09 2.33 0.69
N ARG A 14 -29.37 3.05 1.56
CA ARG A 14 -28.35 4.02 1.14
C ARG A 14 -27.01 3.31 1.10
N ASP A 15 -26.45 3.21 -0.09
CA ASP A 15 -25.05 2.85 -0.27
C ASP A 15 -24.33 3.95 -1.06
N SER A 16 -23.05 4.13 -0.75
CA SER A 16 -22.18 5.04 -1.48
C SER A 16 -21.47 4.27 -2.58
N ALA A 17 -21.23 4.90 -3.73
CA ALA A 17 -20.40 4.28 -4.76
C ALA A 17 -19.03 3.83 -4.21
N GLY A 18 -18.56 2.67 -4.68
CA GLY A 18 -17.27 2.11 -4.26
C GLY A 18 -16.11 3.06 -4.57
N ARG A 19 -15.24 3.29 -3.58
CA ARG A 19 -14.12 4.24 -3.68
C ARG A 19 -12.84 3.63 -4.28
N ARG A 20 -12.85 2.34 -4.64
CA ARG A 20 -11.74 1.63 -5.30
C ARG A 20 -10.41 1.78 -4.57
N LEU A 21 -10.46 1.72 -3.23
CA LEU A 21 -9.28 1.70 -2.35
C LEU A 21 -8.48 0.39 -2.55
N GLY A 22 -7.29 0.33 -1.95
CA GLY A 22 -6.41 -0.84 -1.96
C GLY A 22 -5.08 -0.60 -2.70
N LEU A 23 -4.28 -1.67 -2.73
CA LEU A 23 -3.04 -1.78 -3.48
C LEU A 23 -3.32 -1.72 -4.98
N LYS A 24 -2.44 -1.02 -5.71
CA LYS A 24 -2.53 -0.82 -7.16
C LYS A 24 -1.40 -1.55 -7.87
N GLU A 25 -0.17 -1.39 -7.40
CA GLU A 25 1.01 -1.98 -8.02
C GLU A 25 1.88 -2.68 -6.98
N ASN A 26 2.39 -3.87 -7.33
CA ASN A 26 3.26 -4.71 -6.51
C ASN A 26 4.39 -5.31 -7.37
N GLY A 27 5.27 -4.47 -7.88
CA GLY A 27 6.31 -4.88 -8.81
C GLY A 27 7.15 -3.69 -9.25
N TYR A 28 7.63 -3.71 -10.50
CA TYR A 28 8.34 -2.57 -11.07
C TYR A 28 7.39 -1.40 -11.28
N VAL A 29 7.77 -0.23 -10.79
CA VAL A 29 6.98 1.00 -10.88
C VAL A 29 7.86 2.14 -11.40
N GLN A 30 7.21 3.07 -12.09
CA GLN A 30 7.83 4.34 -12.47
C GLN A 30 7.53 5.41 -11.42
N ALA A 31 8.38 6.43 -11.37
CA ALA A 31 8.17 7.62 -10.54
C ALA A 31 6.81 8.25 -10.88
N GLY A 32 6.04 8.56 -9.84
CA GLY A 32 4.68 9.10 -9.94
C GLY A 32 3.57 8.04 -9.91
N ASN A 33 3.88 6.75 -10.08
CA ASN A 33 2.85 5.70 -10.02
C ASN A 33 2.23 5.62 -8.63
N ILE A 34 0.90 5.45 -8.60
CA ILE A 34 0.16 5.22 -7.35
C ILE A 34 0.38 3.77 -6.92
N LEU A 35 0.85 3.58 -5.70
CA LEU A 35 1.12 2.26 -5.11
C LEU A 35 -0.09 1.79 -4.31
N VAL A 36 -0.64 2.65 -3.44
CA VAL A 36 -1.77 2.32 -2.58
C VAL A 36 -2.72 3.49 -2.45
N ARG A 37 -4.03 3.23 -2.50
CA ARG A 37 -5.06 4.19 -2.07
C ARG A 37 -5.69 3.69 -0.79
N GLN A 38 -5.64 4.47 0.27
CA GLN A 38 -6.06 4.03 1.60
C GLN A 38 -6.86 5.10 2.35
N ARG A 39 -7.48 4.70 3.46
CA ARG A 39 -8.08 5.62 4.44
C ARG A 39 -7.24 5.54 5.71
N GLY A 40 -6.65 6.66 6.10
CA GLY A 40 -5.59 6.66 7.10
C GLY A 40 -4.34 5.96 6.60
N THR A 41 -3.40 5.68 7.50
CA THR A 41 -2.11 5.05 7.18
C THR A 41 -2.12 3.57 7.56
N VAL A 42 -2.66 2.73 6.68
CA VAL A 42 -2.54 1.25 6.81
C VAL A 42 -1.11 0.84 6.45
N TYR A 43 -0.62 1.40 5.34
CA TYR A 43 0.77 1.38 4.94
C TYR A 43 1.40 2.74 5.19
N HIS A 44 2.62 2.72 5.70
CA HIS A 44 3.45 3.89 5.92
C HIS A 44 4.45 4.07 4.78
N PRO A 45 4.83 5.31 4.44
CA PRO A 45 5.83 5.57 3.41
C PRO A 45 7.19 5.14 3.95
N GLY A 46 7.86 4.26 3.20
CA GLY A 46 9.24 3.88 3.39
C GLY A 46 10.17 4.63 2.44
N TYR A 47 11.22 3.95 2.02
CA TYR A 47 12.24 4.50 1.11
C TYR A 47 11.67 4.78 -0.29
N SER A 48 12.01 5.94 -0.86
CA SER A 48 11.55 6.40 -2.19
C SER A 48 10.03 6.36 -2.42
N VAL A 49 9.24 6.49 -1.35
CA VAL A 49 7.78 6.59 -1.42
C VAL A 49 7.31 7.93 -0.85
N GLY A 50 6.31 8.52 -1.49
CA GLY A 50 5.63 9.73 -1.06
C GLY A 50 4.21 9.44 -0.57
N MET A 51 3.68 10.35 0.25
CA MET A 51 2.29 10.30 0.70
C MET A 51 1.55 11.56 0.23
N GLY A 52 0.40 11.38 -0.38
CA GLY A 52 -0.52 12.46 -0.76
C GLY A 52 -1.44 12.89 0.39
N LYS A 53 -2.22 13.96 0.15
CA LYS A 53 -3.16 14.51 1.15
C LYS A 53 -4.20 13.51 1.65
N ASP A 54 -4.62 12.58 0.79
CA ASP A 54 -5.60 11.53 1.15
C ASP A 54 -4.94 10.24 1.65
N HIS A 55 -3.66 10.29 2.04
CA HIS A 55 -2.82 9.15 2.43
C HIS A 55 -2.52 8.15 1.30
N THR A 56 -2.80 8.50 0.04
CA THR A 56 -2.35 7.73 -1.12
C THR A 56 -0.83 7.67 -1.15
N LEU A 57 -0.27 6.48 -1.31
CA LEU A 57 1.17 6.28 -1.47
C LEU A 57 1.53 6.25 -2.96
N TYR A 58 2.62 6.92 -3.33
CA TYR A 58 3.13 6.98 -4.69
C TYR A 58 4.66 6.81 -4.74
N ALA A 59 5.17 6.30 -5.86
CA ALA A 59 6.60 6.12 -6.06
C ALA A 59 7.28 7.47 -6.34
N LYS A 60 8.39 7.77 -5.66
CA LYS A 60 9.21 8.97 -5.95
C LYS A 60 10.29 8.70 -7.00
N SER A 61 10.69 7.45 -7.15
CA SER A 61 11.66 6.99 -8.13
C SER A 61 11.14 5.75 -8.84
N ASN A 62 11.78 5.40 -9.96
CA ASN A 62 11.59 4.09 -10.57
C ASN A 62 12.17 3.00 -9.63
N GLY A 63 11.70 1.76 -9.76
CA GLY A 63 12.21 0.63 -8.98
C GLY A 63 11.17 -0.43 -8.68
N PHE A 64 11.52 -1.40 -7.83
CA PHE A 64 10.59 -2.43 -7.36
C PHE A 64 10.02 -2.11 -5.98
N VAL A 65 8.73 -2.38 -5.82
CA VAL A 65 8.01 -2.22 -4.55
C VAL A 65 8.30 -3.39 -3.61
N TYR A 66 8.61 -3.12 -2.35
CA TYR A 66 8.63 -4.12 -1.29
C TYR A 66 8.05 -3.58 0.01
N PHE A 67 7.68 -4.51 0.90
CA PHE A 67 7.05 -4.21 2.18
C PHE A 67 7.94 -4.66 3.32
N THR A 68 8.05 -3.84 4.36
CA THR A 68 8.70 -4.23 5.62
C THR A 68 7.73 -4.06 6.77
N ARG A 69 7.88 -4.88 7.82
CA ARG A 69 7.05 -4.81 9.02
C ARG A 69 7.92 -4.50 10.24
N GLU A 70 7.53 -3.50 11.00
CA GLU A 70 8.16 -3.18 12.28
C GLU A 70 7.75 -4.21 13.33
N ASN A 71 8.73 -4.80 14.02
CA ASN A 71 8.49 -5.84 15.02
C ASN A 71 7.79 -5.32 16.28
N VAL A 72 7.99 -4.04 16.63
CA VAL A 72 7.52 -3.49 17.91
C VAL A 72 6.05 -3.10 17.85
N LYS A 73 5.64 -2.25 16.88
CA LYS A 73 4.25 -1.78 16.78
C LYS A 73 3.48 -2.42 15.63
N GLY A 74 4.11 -3.33 14.87
CA GLY A 74 3.46 -4.04 13.77
C GLY A 74 3.18 -3.19 12.54
N ARG A 75 3.72 -1.97 12.45
CA ARG A 75 3.51 -1.04 11.31
C ARG A 75 4.14 -1.60 10.04
N VAL A 76 3.42 -1.48 8.92
CA VAL A 76 3.91 -1.91 7.62
C VAL A 76 4.36 -0.69 6.82
N TYR A 77 5.58 -0.73 6.31
CA TYR A 77 6.16 0.30 5.47
C TYR A 77 6.28 -0.20 4.03
N LEU A 78 6.09 0.71 3.08
CA LEU A 78 6.15 0.44 1.65
C LEU A 78 7.34 1.21 1.06
N HIS A 79 8.25 0.49 0.43
CA HIS A 79 9.51 1.00 -0.10
C HIS A 79 9.59 0.78 -1.61
N VAL A 80 10.36 1.61 -2.31
CA VAL A 80 10.72 1.45 -3.72
C VAL A 80 12.23 1.55 -3.85
N GLU A 81 12.85 0.57 -4.52
CA GLU A 81 14.30 0.53 -4.68
C GLU A 81 14.72 0.21 -6.13
N ASN A 82 15.77 0.89 -6.58
CA ASN A 82 16.40 0.66 -7.88
C ASN A 82 17.29 -0.59 -7.79
N GLY A 83 16.67 -1.76 -7.86
CA GLY A 83 17.35 -3.05 -7.96
C GLY A 83 16.63 -3.97 -8.93
N THR A 84 17.17 -5.15 -9.20
CA THR A 84 16.37 -6.27 -9.74
C THR A 84 15.44 -6.77 -8.62
N GLN A 85 14.36 -7.51 -8.90
CA GLN A 85 13.44 -8.08 -7.87
C GLN A 85 14.14 -8.84 -6.71
N ASN A 86 15.43 -9.12 -6.87
CA ASN A 86 16.37 -9.76 -5.96
C ASN A 86 16.78 -8.91 -4.74
N GLY A 87 15.86 -8.17 -4.13
CA GLY A 87 16.03 -7.67 -2.75
C GLY A 87 16.02 -8.81 -1.70
N TYR A 88 15.89 -10.06 -2.15
CA TYR A 88 15.98 -11.31 -1.39
C TYR A 88 16.90 -12.33 -2.09
N VAL A 89 18.06 -11.92 -2.62
CA VAL A 89 19.13 -12.89 -2.88
C VAL A 89 20.15 -12.75 -1.75
N SER A 90 20.00 -13.65 -0.78
CA SER A 90 21.05 -14.25 0.04
C SER A 90 22.17 -13.32 0.51
N LEU A 91 22.17 -13.00 1.81
CA LEU A 91 23.38 -12.56 2.54
C LEU A 91 24.57 -13.54 2.39
N GLU A 92 24.35 -14.71 1.78
CA GLU A 92 25.32 -15.75 1.46
C GLU A 92 26.16 -15.47 0.18
N GLU A 93 25.72 -14.61 -0.75
CA GLU A 93 26.43 -14.43 -2.05
C GLU A 93 27.36 -13.20 -2.11
N SER A 94 27.26 -12.27 -1.16
CA SER A 94 28.17 -11.10 -1.08
C SER A 94 29.52 -11.38 -0.41
N LEU A 95 29.69 -12.55 0.20
CA LEU A 95 30.94 -12.94 0.89
C LEU A 95 31.97 -13.60 -0.04
N ILE A 96 31.57 -14.19 -1.17
CA ILE A 96 32.49 -14.94 -2.05
C ILE A 96 33.36 -14.02 -2.92
N VAL A 97 32.92 -12.79 -3.23
CA VAL A 97 33.68 -11.90 -4.14
C VAL A 97 34.74 -11.07 -3.39
N LYS A 98 34.64 -10.94 -2.07
CA LYS A 98 35.60 -10.17 -1.26
C LYS A 98 36.81 -10.96 -0.74
N GLU A 99 36.81 -12.28 -0.92
CA GLU A 99 37.89 -13.16 -0.44
C GLU A 99 38.88 -13.58 -1.55
N MET A 100 38.76 -13.01 -2.76
CA MET A 100 39.61 -13.34 -3.92
C MET A 100 40.36 -12.15 -4.53
N GLU A 101 40.60 -11.09 -3.76
CA GLU A 101 41.60 -10.05 -4.10
C GLU A 101 42.63 -9.88 -2.98
#